data_AF-A0A3Q2Q3I4-F1
#
_entry.id   AF-A0A3Q2Q3I4-F1
#
_cell.length_a   1.000
_cell.length_b   1.000
_cell.length_c   1.000
_cell.angle_alpha   90.00
_cell.angle_beta   90.00
_cell.angle_gamma   90.00
#
_symmetry.space_group_name_H-M   'P 1'
#
loop_
_entity.id
_entity.type
_entity.pdbx_description
1 polymer ?
#
loop_
_entity_poly.entity_id
_entity_poly.type
_entity_poly.pdbx_seq_one_letter_code
_entity_poly.pdbx_strand_id
1 'polypeptide(L)'
;MASFLRFICFGVEKELKSICNDILDVLDKHLILAATTGESKVFYYKMKGDYHRYLAEFATGNDRKEAAENSLVAYKAASDIAMIELPPTHPIRLGLALNFSVFYYEILNSPDRACRLAKEAFDNAIAELDTLSEESYKDSTLIMQLLRDNLTLWTSDVQGDGENISAQ
;
A
#
# COMPACT_ATOMS: atom_id res chain seq x y z
N MET A 1 -8.96 16.66 -30.34
CA MET A 1 -8.72 15.33 -29.73
C MET A 1 -8.07 15.45 -28.35
N ALA A 2 -6.86 16.01 -28.22
CA ALA A 2 -6.13 16.11 -26.94
C ALA A 2 -6.87 16.92 -25.85
N SER A 3 -7.50 18.04 -26.19
CA SER A 3 -8.24 18.88 -25.23
C SER A 3 -9.49 18.21 -24.67
N PHE A 4 -10.13 17.33 -25.45
CA PHE A 4 -11.32 16.58 -25.02
C PHE A 4 -10.94 15.43 -24.09
N LEU A 5 -9.85 14.71 -24.39
CA LEU A 5 -9.28 13.71 -23.49
C LEU A 5 -8.87 14.33 -22.15
N ARG A 6 -8.22 15.49 -22.17
CA ARG A 6 -7.82 16.21 -20.95
C ARG A 6 -9.02 16.66 -20.11
N PHE A 7 -10.11 17.07 -20.75
CA PHE A 7 -11.35 17.43 -20.08
C PHE A 7 -12.01 16.22 -19.39
N ILE A 8 -12.03 15.06 -20.06
CA ILE A 8 -12.54 13.82 -19.47
C ILE A 8 -11.67 13.40 -18.27
N CYS A 9 -10.34 13.38 -18.42
CA CYS A 9 -9.43 13.05 -17.31
C CYS A 9 -9.66 13.95 -16.10
N PHE A 10 -9.80 15.25 -16.31
CA PHE A 10 -10.07 16.19 -15.23
C PHE A 10 -11.41 15.93 -14.52
N GLY A 11 -12.46 15.54 -15.26
CA GLY A 11 -13.73 15.13 -14.67
C GLY A 11 -13.58 13.91 -13.75
N VAL A 12 -12.88 12.89 -14.22
CA VAL A 12 -12.61 11.65 -13.48
C VAL A 12 -11.73 11.91 -12.23
N GLU A 13 -10.68 12.72 -12.36
CA GLU A 13 -9.82 13.11 -11.23
C GLU A 13 -10.60 13.84 -10.13
N LYS A 14 -11.56 14.70 -10.52
CA LYS A 14 -12.41 15.41 -9.55
C LYS A 14 -13.35 14.45 -8.81
N GLU A 15 -13.94 13.48 -9.52
CA GLU A 15 -14.80 12.46 -8.91
C GLU A 15 -14.01 11.57 -7.96
N LEU A 16 -12.83 11.10 -8.38
CA LEU A 16 -11.91 10.33 -7.52
C LEU A 16 -11.53 11.11 -6.26
N LYS A 17 -11.19 12.40 -6.39
CA LYS A 17 -10.87 13.26 -5.25
C LYS A 17 -12.05 13.38 -4.27
N SER A 18 -13.27 13.54 -4.78
CA SER A 18 -14.48 13.59 -3.93
C SER A 18 -14.68 12.29 -3.16
N ILE A 19 -14.65 11.16 -3.85
CA ILE A 19 -14.86 9.83 -3.25
C ILE A 19 -13.80 9.54 -2.19
N CYS A 20 -12.53 9.85 -2.48
CA CYS A 20 -11.44 9.68 -1.52
C CYS A 20 -11.62 10.58 -0.29
N ASN A 21 -12.04 11.82 -0.45
CA ASN A 21 -12.27 12.71 0.70
C ASN A 21 -13.46 12.25 1.55
N ASP A 22 -14.55 11.81 0.93
CA ASP A 22 -15.74 11.34 1.66
C ASP A 22 -15.42 10.15 2.57
N ILE A 23 -14.66 9.18 2.08
CA ILE A 23 -14.25 8.02 2.89
C ILE A 23 -13.19 8.36 3.94
N LEU A 24 -12.25 9.26 3.62
CA LEU A 24 -11.27 9.75 4.59
C LEU A 24 -11.96 10.46 5.76
N ASP A 25 -12.98 11.25 5.48
CA ASP A 25 -13.80 11.91 6.50
C ASP A 25 -14.54 10.89 7.40
N VAL A 26 -15.10 9.83 6.82
CA VAL A 26 -15.75 8.75 7.57
C VAL A 26 -14.75 7.99 8.44
N LEU A 27 -13.55 7.71 7.91
CA LEU A 27 -12.48 7.03 8.65
C LEU A 27 -12.08 7.85 9.88
N ASP A 28 -11.82 9.14 9.71
CA ASP A 28 -11.32 10.01 10.78
C ASP A 28 -12.39 10.36 11.82
N LYS A 29 -13.64 10.62 11.39
CA LYS A 29 -14.71 11.07 12.30
C LYS A 29 -15.46 9.93 12.97
N HIS A 30 -15.39 8.70 12.42
CA HIS A 30 -16.22 7.60 12.89
C HIS A 30 -15.42 6.30 13.11
N LEU A 31 -14.84 5.73 12.04
CA LEU A 31 -14.37 4.34 12.09
C LEU A 31 -13.13 4.16 12.96
N ILE A 32 -12.12 5.04 12.82
CA ILE A 32 -10.89 4.98 13.62
C ILE A 32 -11.21 5.25 15.10
N LEU A 33 -12.11 6.19 15.40
CA LEU A 33 -12.51 6.52 16.77
C LEU A 33 -13.31 5.39 17.44
N ALA A 34 -14.10 4.65 16.67
CA ALA A 34 -14.91 3.54 17.17
C ALA A 34 -14.13 2.20 17.27
N ALA A 35 -12.94 2.10 16.66
CA ALA A 35 -12.17 0.86 16.59
C ALA A 35 -11.54 0.50 17.94
N THR A 36 -11.95 -0.64 18.50
CA THR A 36 -11.47 -1.11 19.81
C THR A 36 -10.45 -2.25 19.72
N THR A 37 -10.33 -2.94 18.57
CA THR A 37 -9.42 -4.08 18.38
C THR A 37 -8.23 -3.70 17.49
N GLY A 38 -7.08 -4.34 17.67
CA GLY A 38 -5.92 -4.15 16.77
C GLY A 38 -6.27 -4.41 15.32
N GLU A 39 -7.01 -5.48 15.06
CA GLU A 39 -7.44 -5.84 13.71
C GLU A 39 -8.23 -4.71 13.02
N SER A 40 -9.24 -4.16 13.70
CA SER A 40 -10.05 -3.06 13.16
C SER A 40 -9.24 -1.77 12.99
N LYS A 41 -8.37 -1.44 13.96
CA LYS A 41 -7.49 -0.26 13.86
C LYS A 41 -6.54 -0.38 12.67
N VAL A 42 -5.84 -1.50 12.52
CA VAL A 42 -4.93 -1.74 11.40
C VAL A 42 -5.69 -1.65 10.09
N PHE A 43 -6.88 -2.25 10.01
CA PHE A 43 -7.71 -2.19 8.81
C PHE A 43 -8.08 -0.75 8.42
N TYR A 44 -8.54 0.07 9.36
CA TYR A 44 -8.94 1.45 9.07
C TYR A 44 -7.75 2.37 8.78
N TYR A 45 -6.61 2.22 9.49
CA TYR A 45 -5.40 2.98 9.15
C TYR A 45 -4.81 2.56 7.81
N LYS A 46 -4.81 1.27 7.48
CA LYS A 46 -4.44 0.78 6.15
C LYS A 46 -5.33 1.41 5.08
N MET A 47 -6.65 1.39 5.29
CA MET A 47 -7.61 1.98 4.37
C MET A 47 -7.38 3.50 4.19
N LYS A 48 -7.09 4.22 5.27
CA LYS A 48 -6.70 5.63 5.22
C LYS A 48 -5.43 5.84 4.38
N GLY A 49 -4.42 4.99 4.57
CA GLY A 49 -3.20 4.98 3.75
C GLY A 49 -3.48 4.76 2.27
N ASP A 50 -4.36 3.79 1.95
CA ASP A 50 -4.79 3.46 0.59
C ASP A 50 -5.48 4.66 -0.09
N TYR A 51 -6.44 5.32 0.56
CA TYR A 51 -7.14 6.46 -0.04
C TYR A 51 -6.25 7.69 -0.22
N HIS A 52 -5.33 7.96 0.70
CA HIS A 52 -4.32 9.00 0.45
C HIS A 52 -3.34 8.62 -0.66
N ARG A 53 -3.00 7.33 -0.81
CA ARG A 53 -2.19 6.86 -1.94
C ARG A 53 -2.92 7.09 -3.27
N TYR A 54 -4.21 6.74 -3.36
CA TYR A 54 -5.01 7.00 -4.56
C TYR A 54 -5.04 8.49 -4.92
N LEU A 55 -5.17 9.37 -3.93
CA LEU A 55 -5.05 10.82 -4.15
C LEU A 55 -3.67 11.22 -4.71
N ALA A 56 -2.59 10.59 -4.22
CA ALA A 56 -1.23 10.89 -4.66
C ALA A 56 -0.95 10.44 -6.10
N GLU A 57 -1.64 9.43 -6.62
CA GLU A 57 -1.44 8.88 -7.98
C GLU A 57 -1.68 9.94 -9.07
N PHE A 58 -2.71 10.77 -8.92
CA PHE A 58 -3.08 11.80 -9.92
C PHE A 58 -2.80 13.23 -9.46
N ALA A 59 -2.54 13.45 -8.16
CA ALA A 59 -2.16 14.77 -7.68
C ALA A 59 -0.79 15.21 -8.23
N THR A 60 -0.56 16.52 -8.25
CA THR A 60 0.70 17.13 -8.69
C THR A 60 1.20 18.17 -7.69
N GLY A 61 2.49 18.48 -7.74
CA GLY A 61 3.09 19.53 -6.90
C GLY A 61 2.87 19.29 -5.41
N ASN A 62 2.33 20.30 -4.72
CA ASN A 62 2.13 20.26 -3.27
C ASN A 62 1.05 19.27 -2.85
N ASP A 63 -0.05 19.16 -3.60
CA ASP A 63 -1.13 18.21 -3.32
C ASP A 63 -0.62 16.76 -3.32
N ARG A 64 0.28 16.42 -4.27
CA ARG A 64 0.91 15.08 -4.31
C ARG A 64 1.76 14.83 -3.08
N LYS A 65 2.55 15.83 -2.68
CA LYS A 65 3.44 15.73 -1.53
C LYS A 65 2.63 15.52 -0.24
N GLU A 66 1.58 16.31 -0.04
CA GLU A 66 0.71 16.19 1.13
C GLU A 66 -0.03 14.84 1.16
N ALA A 67 -0.57 14.39 0.02
CA ALA A 67 -1.22 13.08 -0.08
C ALA A 67 -0.23 11.93 0.24
N ALA A 68 1.00 12.01 -0.29
CA ALA A 68 2.04 11.02 0.00
C ALA A 68 2.46 11.02 1.48
N GLU A 69 2.63 12.19 2.10
CA GLU A 69 2.97 12.31 3.52
C GLU A 69 1.85 11.73 4.41
N ASN A 70 0.59 12.07 4.12
CA ASN A 70 -0.56 11.54 4.86
C ASN A 70 -0.71 10.02 4.68
N SER A 71 -0.49 9.49 3.47
CA SER A 71 -0.48 8.06 3.21
C SER A 71 0.63 7.35 4.01
N LEU A 72 1.85 7.90 4.01
CA LEU A 72 2.98 7.37 4.76
C LEU A 72 2.71 7.33 6.28
N VAL A 73 2.13 8.39 6.83
CA VAL A 73 1.76 8.47 8.25
C VAL A 73 0.73 7.40 8.60
N ALA A 74 -0.32 7.24 7.78
CA ALA A 74 -1.36 6.25 8.03
C ALA A 74 -0.85 4.82 7.93
N TYR A 75 -0.03 4.50 6.92
CA TYR A 75 0.58 3.17 6.82
C TYR A 75 1.54 2.86 7.97
N LYS A 76 2.35 3.83 8.41
CA LYS A 76 3.21 3.64 9.60
C LYS A 76 2.39 3.36 10.85
N ALA A 77 1.32 4.12 11.10
CA ALA A 77 0.44 3.88 12.24
C ALA A 77 -0.20 2.47 12.17
N ALA A 78 -0.62 2.03 10.98
CA ALA A 78 -1.09 0.66 10.78
C ALA A 78 0.00 -0.38 11.05
N SER A 79 1.24 -0.15 10.60
CA SER A 79 2.37 -1.07 10.77
C SER A 79 2.76 -1.23 12.23
N ASP A 80 2.82 -0.13 12.98
CA ASP A 80 3.17 -0.14 14.40
C ASP A 80 2.19 -1.00 15.21
N ILE A 81 0.89 -0.86 14.93
CA ILE A 81 -0.16 -1.67 15.58
C ILE A 81 -0.08 -3.13 15.11
N ALA A 82 0.06 -3.36 13.80
CA ALA A 82 0.08 -4.71 13.23
C ALA A 82 1.27 -5.54 13.72
N MET A 83 2.43 -4.92 13.94
CA MET A 83 3.62 -5.59 14.48
C MET A 83 3.42 -6.12 15.90
N ILE A 84 2.54 -5.47 16.69
CA ILE A 84 2.29 -5.81 18.09
C ILE A 84 1.08 -6.76 18.22
N GLU A 85 0.00 -6.48 17.49
CA GLU A 85 -1.30 -7.11 17.74
C GLU A 85 -1.65 -8.24 16.76
N LEU A 86 -0.99 -8.35 15.60
CA LEU A 86 -1.34 -9.33 14.57
C LEU A 86 -0.16 -10.25 14.25
N PRO A 87 -0.36 -11.58 14.11
CA PRO A 87 0.72 -12.47 13.69
C PRO A 87 1.19 -12.15 12.25
N PRO A 88 2.45 -12.45 11.89
CA PRO A 88 2.99 -12.18 10.55
C PRO A 88 2.17 -12.79 9.40
N THR A 89 1.47 -13.89 9.66
CA THR A 89 0.61 -14.59 8.70
C THR A 89 -0.79 -14.01 8.60
N HIS A 90 -1.17 -13.04 9.44
CA HIS A 90 -2.52 -12.46 9.43
C HIS A 90 -2.82 -11.76 8.10
N PRO A 91 -3.96 -12.03 7.43
CA PRO A 91 -4.27 -11.46 6.11
C PRO A 91 -4.22 -9.92 6.09
N ILE A 92 -4.72 -9.25 7.13
CA ILE A 92 -4.68 -7.79 7.21
C ILE A 92 -3.25 -7.24 7.33
N ARG A 93 -2.36 -7.92 8.08
CA ARG A 93 -0.95 -7.51 8.23
C ARG A 93 -0.19 -7.73 6.93
N LEU A 94 -0.41 -8.87 6.26
CA LEU A 94 0.13 -9.15 4.93
C LEU A 94 -0.37 -8.14 3.89
N GLY A 95 -1.67 -7.86 3.87
CA GLY A 95 -2.27 -6.89 2.95
C GLY A 95 -1.79 -5.46 3.19
N LEU A 96 -1.51 -5.11 4.44
CA LEU A 96 -0.84 -3.85 4.78
C LEU A 96 0.57 -3.80 4.19
N ALA A 97 1.39 -4.84 4.38
CA ALA A 97 2.75 -4.89 3.84
C ALA A 97 2.76 -4.82 2.31
N LEU A 98 1.84 -5.54 1.65
CA LEU A 98 1.64 -5.48 0.20
C LEU A 98 1.38 -4.03 -0.23
N ASN A 99 0.33 -3.39 0.27
CA ASN A 99 -0.04 -2.05 -0.17
C ASN A 99 1.01 -1.00 0.18
N PHE A 100 1.67 -1.14 1.34
CA PHE A 100 2.72 -0.21 1.74
C PHE A 100 3.99 -0.38 0.90
N SER A 101 4.32 -1.61 0.46
CA SER A 101 5.41 -1.82 -0.49
C SER A 101 5.11 -1.19 -1.85
N VAL A 102 3.88 -1.33 -2.36
CA VAL A 102 3.43 -0.64 -3.59
C VAL A 102 3.53 0.87 -3.43
N PHE A 103 3.12 1.42 -2.29
CA PHE A 103 3.28 2.85 -2.00
C PHE A 103 4.75 3.31 -2.08
N TYR A 104 5.68 2.56 -1.50
CA TYR A 104 7.11 2.88 -1.61
C TYR A 104 7.60 2.84 -3.06
N TYR A 105 7.10 1.89 -3.85
CA TYR A 105 7.47 1.74 -5.26
C TYR A 105 6.91 2.88 -6.12
N GLU A 106 5.59 3.03 -6.16
CA GLU A 106 4.88 3.88 -7.13
C GLU A 106 4.80 5.36 -6.71
N ILE A 107 4.69 5.64 -5.41
CA ILE A 107 4.51 7.02 -4.92
C ILE A 107 5.83 7.65 -4.54
N LEU A 108 6.64 6.93 -3.76
CA LEU A 108 7.92 7.43 -3.25
C LEU A 108 9.13 7.09 -4.15
N ASN A 109 8.92 6.38 -5.25
CA ASN A 109 9.97 5.98 -6.19
C ASN A 109 11.19 5.39 -5.47
N SER A 110 10.93 4.51 -4.50
CA SER A 110 11.92 3.94 -3.58
C SER A 110 11.92 2.40 -3.68
N PRO A 111 12.37 1.83 -4.82
CA PRO A 111 12.30 0.38 -5.07
C PRO A 111 13.04 -0.44 -4.01
N ASP A 112 14.19 0.03 -3.51
CA ASP A 112 14.93 -0.66 -2.45
C ASP A 112 14.14 -0.78 -1.13
N ARG A 113 13.30 0.20 -0.82
CA ARG A 113 12.43 0.15 0.37
C ARG A 113 11.23 -0.74 0.13
N ALA A 114 10.62 -0.65 -1.06
CA ALA A 114 9.52 -1.51 -1.46
C ALA A 114 9.90 -2.99 -1.39
N CYS A 115 11.01 -3.37 -2.04
CA CYS A 115 11.51 -4.74 -2.06
C CYS A 115 11.88 -5.25 -0.67
N ARG A 116 12.54 -4.43 0.17
CA ARG A 116 12.86 -4.84 1.55
C ARG A 116 11.61 -5.10 2.37
N LEU A 117 10.62 -4.21 2.32
CA LEU A 117 9.38 -4.36 3.08
C LEU A 117 8.59 -5.60 2.62
N ALA A 118 8.44 -5.78 1.31
CA ALA A 118 7.73 -6.93 0.76
C ALA A 118 8.44 -8.25 1.08
N LYS A 119 9.78 -8.29 0.97
CA LYS A 119 10.57 -9.47 1.28
C LYS A 119 10.52 -9.83 2.76
N GLU A 120 10.68 -8.85 3.65
CA GLU A 120 10.59 -9.07 5.09
C GLU A 120 9.21 -9.63 5.50
N ALA A 121 8.13 -9.08 4.96
CA ALA A 121 6.78 -9.58 5.23
C ALA A 121 6.59 -11.02 4.71
N PHE A 122 7.10 -11.32 3.51
CA PHE A 122 7.04 -12.66 2.93
C PHE A 122 7.84 -13.68 3.76
N ASP A 123 9.10 -13.37 4.09
CA ASP A 123 10.00 -14.24 4.85
C ASP A 123 9.45 -14.52 6.26
N ASN A 124 8.94 -13.48 6.95
CA ASN A 124 8.32 -13.64 8.26
C ASN A 124 7.05 -14.52 8.21
N ALA A 125 6.23 -14.39 7.17
CA ALA A 125 5.03 -15.21 7.03
C ALA A 125 5.35 -16.66 6.68
N ILE A 126 6.39 -16.92 5.88
CA ILE A 126 6.88 -18.28 5.60
C ILE A 126 7.34 -18.98 6.89
N ALA A 127 8.03 -18.27 7.78
CA ALA A 127 8.55 -18.83 9.03
C ALA A 127 7.44 -19.32 9.98
N GLU A 128 6.23 -18.79 9.85
CA GLU A 128 5.08 -19.10 10.71
C GLU A 128 3.89 -19.71 9.95
N LEU A 129 4.07 -20.10 8.68
CA LEU A 129 2.98 -20.53 7.81
C LEU A 129 2.21 -21.75 8.36
N ASP A 130 2.92 -22.65 9.04
CA ASP A 130 2.36 -23.86 9.65
C ASP A 130 1.37 -23.58 10.80
N THR A 131 1.28 -22.32 11.27
CA THR A 131 0.40 -21.89 12.37
C THR A 131 -0.96 -21.35 11.91
N LEU A 132 -1.18 -21.23 10.59
CA LEU A 132 -2.40 -20.65 10.03
C LEU A 132 -3.63 -21.54 10.24
N SER A 133 -4.76 -20.91 10.58
CA SER A 133 -6.07 -21.55 10.55
C SER A 133 -6.54 -21.77 9.10
N GLU A 134 -7.35 -22.80 8.87
CA GLU A 134 -7.92 -23.07 7.54
C GLU A 134 -8.72 -21.89 6.97
N GLU A 135 -9.36 -21.11 7.85
CA GLU A 135 -10.17 -19.94 7.49
C GLU A 135 -9.33 -18.82 6.87
N SER A 136 -8.16 -18.52 7.44
CA SER A 136 -7.27 -17.45 6.94
C SER A 136 -6.25 -17.93 5.92
N TYR A 137 -6.05 -19.26 5.77
CA TYR A 137 -5.00 -19.83 4.93
C TYR A 137 -5.10 -19.39 3.45
N LYS A 138 -6.31 -19.37 2.89
CA LYS A 138 -6.52 -18.98 1.48
C LYS A 138 -6.18 -17.52 1.22
N ASP A 139 -6.60 -16.63 2.10
CA ASP A 139 -6.38 -15.19 1.95
C ASP A 139 -4.90 -14.85 2.17
N SER A 140 -4.28 -15.42 3.20
CA SER A 140 -2.85 -15.21 3.47
C SER A 140 -1.97 -15.72 2.33
N THR A 141 -2.23 -16.92 1.82
CA THR A 141 -1.44 -17.48 0.70
C THR A 141 -1.61 -16.71 -0.59
N LEU A 142 -2.81 -16.19 -0.87
CA LEU A 142 -3.04 -15.29 -2.02
C LEU A 142 -2.21 -14.00 -1.89
N ILE A 143 -2.20 -13.37 -0.71
CA ILE A 143 -1.44 -12.13 -0.51
C ILE A 143 0.07 -12.38 -0.58
N MET A 144 0.55 -13.49 0.00
CA MET A 144 1.96 -13.89 -0.12
C MET A 144 2.37 -14.14 -1.58
N GLN A 145 1.48 -14.71 -2.38
CA GLN A 145 1.70 -14.87 -3.81
C GLN A 145 1.85 -13.51 -4.51
N LEU A 146 0.98 -12.54 -4.20
CA LEU A 146 1.09 -11.19 -4.75
C LEU A 146 2.37 -10.47 -4.32
N LEU A 147 2.82 -10.63 -3.07
CA LEU A 147 4.10 -10.11 -2.60
C LEU A 147 5.28 -10.69 -3.41
N ARG A 148 5.27 -12.01 -3.67
CA ARG A 148 6.28 -12.68 -4.49
C ARG A 148 6.29 -12.17 -5.93
N ASP A 149 5.10 -11.98 -6.50
CA ASP A 149 4.95 -11.53 -7.89
C ASP A 149 5.46 -10.09 -8.05
N ASN A 150 5.14 -9.20 -7.11
CA ASN A 150 5.69 -7.85 -7.06
C ASN A 150 7.22 -7.85 -6.91
N LEU A 151 7.78 -8.67 -6.01
CA LEU A 151 9.23 -8.78 -5.86
C LEU A 151 9.92 -9.23 -7.15
N THR A 152 9.32 -10.18 -7.87
CA THR A 152 9.84 -10.66 -9.14
C THR A 152 9.85 -9.53 -10.18
N LEU A 153 8.74 -8.80 -10.30
CA LEU A 153 8.62 -7.67 -11.22
C LEU A 153 9.64 -6.56 -10.91
N TRP A 154 9.74 -6.14 -9.65
CA TRP A 154 10.59 -5.01 -9.27
C TRP A 154 12.08 -5.35 -9.32
N THR A 155 12.46 -6.61 -9.10
CA THR A 155 13.86 -7.03 -9.23
C THR A 155 14.31 -7.18 -10.68
N SER A 156 13.40 -7.51 -11.61
CA SER A 156 13.71 -7.46 -13.04
C SER A 156 13.89 -6.03 -13.56
N ASP A 157 13.09 -5.08 -13.09
CA ASP A 157 13.20 -3.67 -13.49
C ASP A 157 14.56 -3.07 -13.07
N VAL A 158 15.00 -3.36 -11.84
CA VAL A 158 16.30 -2.88 -11.31
C VAL A 158 17.50 -3.49 -12.05
N GLN A 159 17.38 -4.72 -12.56
CA GLN A 159 18.45 -5.37 -13.33
C GLN A 159 18.51 -4.87 -14.78
N GLY A 160 17.37 -4.50 -15.38
CA GLY A 160 17.29 -3.97 -16.74
C GLY A 160 17.90 -2.57 -16.91
N ASP A 161 17.86 -1.72 -15.88
CA ASP A 161 18.45 -0.38 -15.91
C ASP A 161 19.98 -0.36 -15.74
N GLY A 162 20.57 -1.49 -15.33
CA GLY A 162 22.01 -1.64 -15.10
C GLY A 162 22.87 -1.92 -16.35
N GLU A 163 22.26 -2.34 -17.47
CA GLU A 163 23.00 -2.75 -18.68
C GLU A 163 23.19 -1.62 -19.73
N ASN A 164 22.67 -0.42 -19.49
CA ASN A 164 22.74 0.70 -20.46
C ASN A 164 23.79 1.79 -20.16
N ILE A 165 24.72 1.59 -19.22
CA ILE A 165 25.72 2.63 -18.85
C ILE A 165 27.19 2.17 -19.03
N SER A 166 27.47 1.19 -19.90
CA SER A 166 28.86 0.81 -20.23
C SER A 166 29.18 0.74 -21.72
N ALA A 167 28.55 1.59 -22.53
CA ALA A 167 28.95 1.79 -23.92
C ALA A 167 28.97 3.27 -24.28
N GLN A 168 30.01 3.98 -23.84
CA GLN A 168 30.58 5.15 -24.51
C GLN A 168 32.05 5.31 -24.13
#